data_AF-A0A848ZLT8-F1
#
_entry.id   AF-A0A848ZLT8-F1
#
_cell.length_a   1.000
_cell.length_b   1.000
_cell.length_c   1.000
_cell.angle_alpha   90.00
_cell.angle_beta   90.00
_cell.angle_gamma   90.00
#
_symmetry.space_group_name_H-M   'P 1'
#
loop_
_entity.id
_entity.type
_entity.pdbx_description
1 polymer ?
#
loop_
_entity_poly.entity_id
_entity_poly.type
_entity_poly.pdbx_seq_one_letter_code
_entity_poly.pdbx_strand_id
1 'polypeptide(L)'
;MDSTHKYRLRVEICIGTIIDVHKSVNNPYGNDDFLSQFEKLKEAVDNMDMTQVSEGDVLMVEQATNALLGEFRSIYETGDYGPVYEKLKH
;
A
#
# COMPACT_ATOMS: atom_id res chain seq x y z
N MET A 1 -22.00 1.07 6.65
CA MET A 1 -20.91 0.42 5.90
C MET A 1 -20.69 -0.94 6.55
N ASP A 2 -20.77 -2.02 5.78
CA ASP A 2 -20.57 -3.38 6.31
C ASP A 2 -19.12 -3.58 6.80
N SER A 3 -18.90 -4.39 7.84
CA SER A 3 -17.56 -4.64 8.40
C SER A 3 -16.63 -5.26 7.37
N THR A 4 -17.16 -6.16 6.53
CA THR A 4 -16.43 -6.82 5.45
C THR A 4 -15.94 -5.81 4.40
N HIS A 5 -16.78 -4.84 4.04
CA HIS A 5 -16.43 -3.78 3.10
C HIS A 5 -15.38 -2.83 3.68
N LYS A 6 -15.44 -2.54 4.98
CA LYS A 6 -14.39 -1.77 5.69
C LYS A 6 -13.04 -2.50 5.66
N TYR A 7 -13.03 -3.82 5.86
CA TYR A 7 -11.80 -4.61 5.86
C TYR A 7 -11.12 -4.64 4.50
N ARG A 8 -11.93 -4.89 3.46
CA ARG A 8 -11.49 -4.80 2.08
C ARG A 8 -10.81 -3.47 1.78
N LEU A 9 -11.51 -2.36 2.04
CA LEU A 9 -11.01 -1.03 1.75
C LEU A 9 -9.67 -0.74 2.45
N ARG A 10 -9.52 -1.16 3.71
CA ARG A 10 -8.27 -0.97 4.46
C ARG A 10 -7.10 -1.72 3.84
N VAL A 11 -7.30 -2.99 3.49
CA VAL A 11 -6.27 -3.81 2.85
C VAL A 11 -5.91 -3.25 1.47
N GLU A 12 -6.90 -2.81 0.68
CA GLU A 12 -6.68 -2.15 -0.61
C GLU A 12 -5.86 -0.86 -0.47
N ILE A 13 -6.12 -0.05 0.55
CA ILE A 13 -5.36 1.17 0.85
C ILE A 13 -3.91 0.82 1.20
N CYS A 14 -3.66 -0.21 2.01
CA CYS A 14 -2.32 -0.67 2.34
C CYS A 14 -1.53 -1.06 1.08
N ILE A 15 -2.12 -1.89 0.22
CA ILE A 15 -1.48 -2.34 -1.02
C ILE A 15 -1.25 -1.16 -1.97
N GLY A 16 -2.25 -0.29 -2.13
CA GLY A 16 -2.15 0.93 -2.94
C GLY A 16 -1.02 1.84 -2.49
N THR A 17 -0.87 2.03 -1.18
CA THR A 17 0.20 2.87 -0.61
C THR A 17 1.59 2.33 -0.96
N ILE A 18 1.78 1.00 -0.90
CA ILE A 18 3.06 0.35 -1.27
C ILE A 18 3.35 0.55 -2.77
N ILE A 19 2.34 0.40 -3.61
CA ILE A 19 2.43 0.62 -5.07
C ILE A 19 2.84 2.06 -5.37
N ASP A 20 2.18 3.03 -4.73
CA ASP A 20 2.42 4.46 -4.97
C ASP A 20 3.83 4.86 -4.53
N VAL A 21 4.26 4.38 -3.37
CA VAL A 21 5.63 4.51 -2.89
C VAL A 21 6.63 3.95 -3.91
N HIS A 22 6.43 2.72 -4.36
CA HIS A 22 7.34 2.10 -5.31
C HIS A 22 7.41 2.88 -6.63
N LYS A 23 6.27 3.39 -7.12
CA LYS A 23 6.20 4.25 -8.31
C LYS A 23 6.95 5.58 -8.10
N SER A 24 6.88 6.17 -6.90
CA SER A 24 7.58 7.44 -6.60
C SER A 24 9.09 7.30 -6.43
N VAL A 25 9.58 6.16 -5.94
CA VAL A 25 11.01 5.94 -5.66
C VAL A 25 11.75 5.36 -6.87
N ASN A 26 11.04 4.74 -7.83
CA ASN A 26 11.68 4.19 -9.03
C ASN A 26 12.00 5.25 -10.09
N ASN A 27 13.30 5.47 -10.31
CA ASN A 27 13.90 5.95 -11.56
C ASN A 27 13.83 4.83 -12.64
N PRO A 28 14.16 5.02 -13.94
CA PRO A 28 13.71 4.16 -15.06
C PRO A 28 14.32 2.74 -15.12
N TYR A 29 14.95 2.27 -14.05
CA TYR A 29 15.53 0.93 -13.91
C TYR A 29 14.82 0.09 -12.83
N GLY A 30 13.61 0.48 -12.44
CA GLY A 30 12.80 -0.21 -11.46
C GLY A 30 12.46 -1.65 -11.84
N ASN A 31 12.31 -2.52 -10.84
CA ASN A 31 11.91 -3.90 -11.05
C ASN A 31 10.38 -3.97 -11.27
N ASP A 32 9.95 -3.86 -12.53
CA ASP A 32 8.54 -3.91 -12.93
C ASP A 32 7.82 -5.20 -12.47
N ASP A 33 8.57 -6.31 -12.29
CA ASP A 33 7.99 -7.57 -11.80
C ASP A 33 7.47 -7.43 -10.37
N PHE A 34 8.12 -6.62 -9.53
CA PHE A 34 7.69 -6.38 -8.15
C PHE A 34 6.38 -5.59 -8.12
N LEU A 35 6.26 -4.56 -8.96
CA LEU A 35 5.03 -3.79 -9.09
C LEU A 35 3.86 -4.67 -9.56
N SER A 36 4.12 -5.57 -10.52
CA SER A 36 3.12 -6.49 -11.04
C SER A 36 2.57 -7.43 -9.96
N GLN A 37 3.38 -7.80 -8.96
CA GLN A 37 2.96 -8.68 -7.88
C GLN A 37 1.99 -7.96 -6.91
N PHE A 38 2.22 -6.68 -6.62
CA PHE A 38 1.28 -5.91 -5.78
C PHE A 38 -0.03 -5.58 -6.49
N GLU A 39 0.01 -5.28 -7.80
CA GLU A 39 -1.23 -5.08 -8.57
C GLU A 39 -2.05 -6.39 -8.61
N LYS A 40 -1.40 -7.55 -8.81
CA LYS A 40 -2.07 -8.87 -8.69
C LYS A 40 -2.60 -9.14 -7.28
N LEU A 41 -1.88 -8.73 -6.24
CA LEU A 41 -2.34 -8.86 -4.86
C LEU A 41 -3.59 -8.01 -4.62
N LYS A 42 -3.65 -6.80 -5.16
CA LYS A 42 -4.83 -5.93 -5.11
C LYS A 42 -6.03 -6.60 -5.78
N GLU A 43 -5.86 -7.14 -6.99
CA GLU A 43 -6.91 -7.89 -7.69
C GLU A 43 -7.35 -9.16 -6.92
N ALA A 44 -6.41 -9.85 -6.27
CA ALA A 44 -6.73 -11.02 -5.45
C ALA A 44 -7.55 -10.62 -4.21
N VAL A 45 -7.24 -9.48 -3.60
CA VAL A 45 -8.01 -8.93 -2.48
C VAL A 45 -9.43 -8.65 -2.94
N ASP A 46 -9.67 -8.01 -4.09
CA ASP A 46 -11.02 -7.74 -4.65
C ASP A 46 -11.92 -8.99 -4.68
N ASN A 47 -11.33 -10.16 -4.94
CA ASN A 47 -12.04 -11.44 -5.03
C ASN A 47 -12.07 -12.25 -3.72
N MET A 48 -11.38 -11.79 -2.67
CA MET A 48 -11.29 -12.49 -1.38
C MET A 48 -12.63 -12.44 -0.62
N ASP A 49 -13.00 -13.56 0.00
CA ASP A 49 -14.14 -13.64 0.90
C ASP A 49 -13.82 -12.99 2.25
N MET A 50 -14.31 -11.77 2.43
CA MET A 50 -14.08 -10.95 3.62
C MET A 50 -14.84 -11.45 4.86
N THR A 51 -15.73 -12.43 4.73
CA THR A 51 -16.40 -13.04 5.90
C THR A 51 -15.46 -13.91 6.72
N GLN A 52 -14.34 -14.35 6.13
CA GLN A 52 -13.29 -15.14 6.78
C GLN A 52 -12.18 -14.26 7.38
N VAL A 53 -12.25 -12.94 7.19
CA VAL A 53 -11.21 -11.99 7.62
C VAL A 53 -11.62 -11.36 8.94
N SER A 54 -10.71 -11.37 9.92
CA SER A 54 -10.90 -10.70 11.20
C SER A 54 -10.27 -9.30 11.22
N GLU A 55 -10.69 -8.46 12.16
CA GLU A 55 -10.02 -7.19 12.46
C GLU A 55 -8.51 -7.39 12.73
N GLY A 56 -8.14 -8.49 13.39
CA GLY A 56 -6.74 -8.80 13.71
C GLY A 56 -5.89 -9.02 12.48
N ASP A 57 -6.45 -9.68 11.46
CA ASP A 57 -5.75 -9.90 10.18
C ASP A 57 -5.51 -8.57 9.45
N VAL A 58 -6.52 -7.70 9.44
CA VAL A 58 -6.40 -6.36 8.83
C VAL A 58 -5.36 -5.52 9.58
N LEU A 59 -5.37 -5.54 10.91
CA LEU A 59 -4.37 -4.84 11.72
C LEU A 59 -2.95 -5.36 11.47
N MET A 60 -2.78 -6.66 11.24
CA MET A 60 -1.48 -7.24 10.90
C MET A 60 -0.96 -6.67 9.57
N VAL A 61 -1.83 -6.57 8.55
CA VAL A 61 -1.48 -5.97 7.25
C VAL A 61 -1.11 -4.49 7.41
N GLU A 62 -1.89 -3.73 8.18
CA GLU A 62 -1.62 -2.32 8.45
C GLU A 62 -0.28 -2.12 9.18
N GLN A 63 0.01 -2.96 10.18
CA GLN A 63 1.28 -2.92 10.91
C GLN A 63 2.47 -3.26 10.03
N ALA A 64 2.37 -4.31 9.22
CA ALA A 64 3.43 -4.68 8.27
C ALA A 64 3.67 -3.56 7.24
N THR A 65 2.59 -2.95 6.74
CA THR A 65 2.67 -1.81 5.81
C THR A 65 3.35 -0.61 6.45
N ASN A 66 2.95 -0.24 7.67
CA ASN A 66 3.55 0.88 8.40
C ASN A 66 5.03 0.64 8.76
N ALA A 67 5.40 -0.60 9.12
CA ALA A 67 6.78 -0.97 9.35
C ALA A 67 7.62 -0.77 8.08
N LEU A 68 7.15 -1.28 6.93
CA LEU A 68 7.80 -1.12 5.63
C LEU A 68 7.97 0.37 5.26
N LEU A 69 6.92 1.17 5.43
CA LEU A 69 6.99 2.62 5.16
C LEU A 69 7.98 3.33 6.10
N GLY A 70 8.07 2.88 7.35
CA GLY A 70 9.04 3.36 8.32
C GLY A 70 10.49 3.06 7.91
N GLU A 71 10.76 1.91 7.31
CA GLU A 71 12.09 1.57 6.77
C GLU A 71 12.48 2.48 5.61
N PHE A 72 11.52 2.84 4.75
CA PHE A 72 11.74 3.78 3.64
C PHE A 72 11.76 5.26 4.05
N ARG A 73 11.57 5.57 5.34
CA ARG A 73 11.46 6.95 5.85
C ARG A 73 12.63 7.85 5.42
N SER A 74 13.84 7.30 5.40
CA SER A 74 15.04 8.02 4.97
C SER A 74 14.97 8.49 3.52
N ILE A 75 14.30 7.75 2.63
CA ILE A 75 14.13 8.08 1.21
C ILE A 75 13.19 9.29 1.04
N TYR A 76 12.14 9.38 1.86
CA TYR A 76 11.20 10.51 1.79
C TYR A 76 11.70 11.75 2.52
N GLU A 77 12.49 11.60 3.60
CA GLU A 77 13.01 12.72 4.39
C GLU A 77 14.16 13.47 3.70
N THR A 78 14.98 12.80 2.88
CA THR A 78 16.03 13.50 2.11
C THR A 78 15.47 14.36 0.98
N GLY A 79 14.21 14.16 0.59
CA GLY A 79 13.53 14.96 -0.42
C GLY A 79 13.97 14.68 -1.87
N ASP A 80 14.83 13.67 -2.08
CA ASP A 80 15.41 13.35 -3.39
C ASP A 80 14.37 12.85 -4.41
N TYR A 81 13.23 12.33 -3.94
CA TYR A 81 12.20 11.68 -4.77
C TYR A 81 10.86 12.43 -4.81
N GLY A 82 10.77 13.61 -4.18
CA GLY A 82 9.52 14.38 -4.10
C GLY A 82 8.43 13.71 -3.25
N PRO A 83 7.26 14.36 -3.09
CA PRO A 83 6.17 13.79 -2.29
C PRO A 83 5.43 12.69 -3.07
N VAL A 84 5.10 11.58 -2.39
CA VAL A 84 4.31 10.46 -2.95
C VAL A 84 2.92 10.93 -3.42
N TYR A 85 2.31 11.83 -2.65
CA TYR A 85 1.01 12.44 -2.97
C TYR A 85 1.15 13.96 -3.03
N GLU A 86 0.48 14.60 -3.99
CA GLU A 86 0.42 16.05 -4.03
C GLU A 86 -0.20 16.60 -2.74
N LYS A 87 0.46 17.58 -2.12
CA LYS A 87 -0.18 18.35 -1.04
C LYS A 87 -1.34 19.12 -1.67
N LEU A 88 -2.56 18.75 -1.31
CA LEU A 88 -3.76 19.52 -1.62
C LEU A 88 -3.52 20.99 -1.22
N LYS A 89 -3.44 21.87 -2.22
CA LYS A 89 -3.41 23.31 -1.99
C LYS A 89 -4.79 23.72 -1.47
N HIS A 90 -4.85 24.16 -0.23
CA HIS A 90 -6.01 24.87 0.33
C HIS A 90 -6.06 26.30 -0.20
#